data_AF-A0A9E5E0G4-F1
#
_entry.id   AF-A0A9E5E0G4-F1
#
_cell.length_a   1.000
_cell.length_b   1.000
_cell.length_c   1.000
_cell.angle_alpha   90.00
_cell.angle_beta   90.00
_cell.angle_gamma   90.00
#
_symmetry.space_group_name_H-M   'P 1'
#
loop_
_entity.id
_entity.type
_entity.pdbx_description
1 polymer ?
#
loop_
_entity_poly.entity_id
_entity_poly.type
_entity_poly.pdbx_seq_one_letter_code
_entity_poly.pdbx_strand_id
1 'polypeptide(L)'
;MNIQLKQSQETVEVYCGDTPFTRYHFGKQWAKPYFYPVNTPTSVGFTRGFPMDPKEGENNDHIHHKSLWVAHGDINRVDIWSEEKGHGRQINGDSLAAKLDWVDKKGMKLLSETRTVRFGEAHSHRFFDFTIEFHASEGDAKFGDTKEGGLVSVRVTTTMNAAKNGRIENSEGHVYSANGGTTGPCTPSSAGEPTWGKRARWVTYTGPAEGKECGVTILDHPGNLRHPT
;
A
#
# COMPACT_ATOMS: atom_id res chain seq x y z
N MET A 1 -14.00 -21.46 5.34
CA MET A 1 -13.40 -20.29 4.69
C MET A 1 -12.65 -20.78 3.47
N ASN A 2 -12.95 -20.28 2.27
CA ASN A 2 -12.37 -20.77 1.02
C ASN A 2 -11.67 -19.62 0.29
N ILE A 3 -10.35 -19.52 0.46
CA ILE A 3 -9.51 -18.63 -0.36
C ILE A 3 -9.10 -19.41 -1.60
N GLN A 4 -9.45 -18.89 -2.77
CA GLN A 4 -9.06 -19.50 -4.04
C GLN A 4 -8.05 -18.60 -4.74
N LEU A 5 -6.96 -19.22 -5.21
CA LEU A 5 -5.92 -18.55 -5.98
C LEU A 5 -5.94 -19.05 -7.41
N LYS A 6 -5.97 -18.14 -8.39
CA LYS A 6 -5.81 -18.46 -9.81
C LYS A 6 -4.56 -17.78 -10.32
N GLN A 7 -3.50 -18.56 -10.54
CA GLN A 7 -2.21 -18.06 -11.00
C GLN A 7 -2.12 -18.04 -12.52
N SER A 8 -1.54 -16.97 -13.04
CA SER A 8 -1.06 -16.82 -14.42
C SER A 8 0.46 -16.54 -14.42
N GLN A 9 1.03 -16.24 -15.59
CA GLN A 9 2.45 -15.90 -15.70
C GLN A 9 2.84 -14.60 -14.98
N GLU A 10 1.94 -13.62 -14.89
CA GLU A 10 2.25 -12.29 -14.35
C GLU A 10 1.30 -11.84 -13.23
N THR A 11 0.29 -12.66 -12.92
CA THR A 11 -0.73 -12.32 -11.94
C THR A 11 -1.17 -13.51 -11.09
N VAL A 12 -1.63 -13.23 -9.87
CA VAL A 12 -2.42 -14.18 -9.06
C VAL A 12 -3.72 -13.50 -8.68
N GLU A 13 -4.83 -14.05 -9.15
CA GLU A 13 -6.15 -13.62 -8.71
C GLU A 13 -6.52 -14.29 -7.40
N VAL A 14 -7.14 -13.52 -6.50
CA VAL A 14 -7.52 -13.95 -5.16
C VAL A 14 -9.02 -13.78 -5.02
N TYR A 15 -9.70 -14.87 -4.66
CA TYR A 15 -11.14 -14.90 -4.40
C TYR A 15 -11.41 -15.30 -2.95
N CYS A 16 -12.41 -14.67 -2.35
CA CYS A 16 -13.00 -15.08 -1.07
C CYS A 16 -14.38 -15.69 -1.39
N GLY A 17 -14.50 -17.02 -1.27
CA GLY A 17 -15.66 -17.73 -1.83
C GLY A 17 -15.74 -17.51 -3.35
N ASP A 18 -16.90 -17.08 -3.83
CA ASP A 18 -17.13 -16.84 -5.26
C ASP A 18 -16.91 -15.39 -5.69
N THR A 19 -16.48 -14.53 -4.76
CA THR A 19 -16.34 -13.09 -5.02
C THR A 19 -14.86 -12.67 -5.13
N PRO A 20 -14.51 -11.82 -6.11
CA PRO A 20 -13.14 -11.37 -6.28
C PRO A 20 -12.71 -10.48 -5.11
N PHE A 21 -11.57 -10.78 -4.52
CA PHE A 21 -10.96 -9.95 -3.48
C PHE A 21 -9.93 -9.00 -4.08
N THR A 22 -8.93 -9.55 -4.77
CA THR A 22 -7.87 -8.75 -5.39
C THR A 22 -7.13 -9.53 -6.47
N ARG A 23 -6.20 -8.88 -7.15
CA ARG A 23 -5.23 -9.52 -8.04
C ARG A 23 -3.85 -8.96 -7.73
N TYR A 24 -2.91 -9.86 -7.44
CA TYR A 24 -1.50 -9.54 -7.35
C TYR A 24 -0.90 -9.44 -8.75
N HIS A 25 -0.27 -8.33 -9.08
CA HIS A 25 0.41 -8.08 -10.35
C HIS A 25 1.90 -8.02 -10.13
N PHE A 26 2.66 -8.85 -10.84
CA PHE A 26 4.13 -8.95 -10.70
C PHE A 26 4.85 -9.07 -12.05
N GLY A 27 4.16 -8.76 -13.15
CA GLY A 27 4.76 -8.68 -14.48
C GLY A 27 5.90 -7.66 -14.56
N LYS A 28 6.87 -7.93 -15.45
CA LYS A 28 8.14 -7.18 -15.57
C LYS A 28 7.98 -5.74 -16.05
N GLN A 29 6.85 -5.41 -16.68
CA GLN A 29 6.46 -4.05 -17.07
C GLN A 29 6.34 -3.12 -15.86
N TRP A 30 6.02 -3.65 -14.68
CA TRP A 30 5.82 -2.86 -13.47
C TRP A 30 7.13 -2.64 -12.72
N ALA A 31 7.33 -1.42 -12.19
CA ALA A 31 8.50 -1.11 -11.37
C ALA A 31 8.52 -1.89 -10.05
N LYS A 32 7.34 -2.27 -9.56
CA LYS A 32 7.13 -3.00 -8.32
C LYS A 32 5.81 -3.77 -8.37
N PRO A 33 5.71 -4.94 -7.72
CA PRO A 33 4.44 -5.65 -7.61
C PRO A 33 3.41 -4.90 -6.76
N TYR A 34 2.13 -5.10 -7.07
CA TYR A 34 1.03 -4.43 -6.40
C TYR A 34 -0.26 -5.27 -6.45
N PHE A 35 -1.27 -4.85 -5.68
CA PHE A 35 -2.59 -5.47 -5.62
C PHE A 35 -3.65 -4.53 -6.16
N TYR A 36 -4.35 -4.93 -7.23
CA TYR A 36 -5.44 -4.14 -7.81
C TYR A 36 -6.42 -5.03 -8.61
N PRO A 37 -7.75 -4.80 -8.48
CA PRO A 37 -8.40 -3.93 -7.50
C PRO A 37 -8.30 -4.49 -6.08
N VAL A 38 -8.63 -3.70 -5.05
CA VAL A 38 -8.89 -4.22 -3.70
C VAL A 38 -10.37 -4.04 -3.38
N ASN A 39 -11.07 -5.15 -3.20
CA ASN A 39 -12.53 -5.17 -3.08
C ASN A 39 -12.99 -5.53 -1.67
N THR A 40 -14.05 -4.86 -1.20
CA THR A 40 -14.78 -5.22 0.02
C THR A 40 -15.51 -6.57 -0.11
N PRO A 41 -16.04 -7.16 0.99
CA PRO A 41 -16.92 -8.34 0.91
C PRO A 41 -18.10 -8.21 -0.05
N THR A 42 -18.61 -6.98 -0.25
CA THR A 42 -19.71 -6.70 -1.18
C THR A 42 -19.22 -6.31 -2.58
N SER A 43 -17.98 -6.66 -2.92
CA SER A 43 -17.33 -6.42 -4.23
C SER A 43 -17.21 -4.95 -4.64
N VAL A 44 -17.19 -4.03 -3.68
CA VAL A 44 -16.95 -2.60 -3.95
C VAL A 44 -15.44 -2.35 -4.03
N GLY A 45 -14.97 -1.75 -5.11
CA GLY A 45 -13.59 -1.29 -5.22
C GLY A 45 -13.40 0.04 -4.50
N PHE A 46 -12.48 0.11 -3.54
CA PHE A 46 -12.23 1.35 -2.78
C PHE A 46 -10.83 1.95 -3.04
N THR A 47 -10.00 1.27 -3.82
CA THR A 47 -8.68 1.75 -4.26
C THR A 47 -8.77 2.43 -5.61
N ARG A 48 -7.93 3.45 -5.83
CA ARG A 48 -7.89 4.19 -7.09
C ARG A 48 -7.48 3.31 -8.27
N GLY A 49 -8.14 3.49 -9.41
CA GLY A 49 -7.89 2.76 -10.65
C GLY A 49 -6.70 3.27 -11.46
N PHE A 50 -6.44 4.58 -11.47
CA PHE A 50 -5.28 5.13 -12.18
C PHE A 50 -3.92 4.71 -11.55
N PRO A 51 -2.92 4.28 -12.35
CA PRO A 51 -2.91 4.23 -13.83
C PRO A 51 -3.35 2.91 -14.48
N MET A 52 -3.67 1.88 -13.71
CA MET A 52 -3.92 0.52 -14.22
C MET A 52 -5.23 0.41 -15.01
N ASP A 53 -6.26 1.11 -14.54
CA ASP A 53 -7.63 1.08 -15.05
C ASP A 53 -8.30 2.42 -14.67
N PRO A 54 -7.93 3.52 -15.36
CA PRO A 54 -8.38 4.86 -15.03
C PRO A 54 -9.91 4.97 -15.05
N LYS A 55 -10.49 5.52 -13.97
CA LYS A 55 -11.93 5.74 -13.86
C LYS A 55 -12.29 7.21 -14.08
N GLU A 56 -13.50 7.44 -14.59
CA GLU A 56 -14.05 8.79 -14.69
C GLU A 56 -14.11 9.46 -13.30
N GLY A 57 -13.69 10.73 -13.22
CA GLY A 57 -13.61 11.47 -11.97
C GLY A 57 -12.39 11.17 -11.09
N GLU A 58 -11.51 10.24 -11.47
CA GLU A 58 -10.23 10.04 -10.81
C GLU A 58 -9.15 11.01 -11.32
N ASN A 59 -8.19 11.34 -10.43
CA ASN A 59 -7.02 12.11 -10.82
C ASN A 59 -6.02 11.20 -11.54
N ASN A 60 -5.46 11.72 -12.64
CA ASN A 60 -4.42 11.06 -13.43
C ASN A 60 -3.02 11.55 -13.04
N ASP A 61 -2.74 11.54 -11.73
CA ASP A 61 -1.47 11.96 -11.13
C ASP A 61 -0.78 10.78 -10.43
N HIS A 62 0.52 10.94 -10.12
CA HIS A 62 1.30 9.96 -9.35
C HIS A 62 1.16 8.53 -9.92
N ILE A 63 1.71 8.29 -11.12
CA ILE A 63 1.65 6.99 -11.82
C ILE A 63 2.19 5.80 -10.99
N HIS A 64 2.97 6.11 -9.94
CA HIS A 64 3.53 5.12 -9.03
C HIS A 64 2.57 4.65 -7.93
N HIS A 65 1.45 5.35 -7.67
CA HIS A 65 0.45 4.96 -6.66
C HIS A 65 -0.52 3.90 -7.21
N LYS A 66 -0.08 2.64 -7.23
CA LYS A 66 -0.83 1.52 -7.78
C LYS A 66 -1.60 0.78 -6.68
N SER A 67 -2.73 1.34 -6.26
CA SER A 67 -3.68 0.69 -5.35
C SER A 67 -3.08 0.26 -4.00
N LEU A 68 -2.68 -1.00 -3.79
CA LEU A 68 -2.01 -1.46 -2.58
C LEU A 68 -0.64 -2.04 -2.96
N TRP A 69 0.44 -1.49 -2.42
CA TRP A 69 1.81 -1.88 -2.76
C TRP A 69 2.76 -1.77 -1.57
N VAL A 70 3.97 -2.28 -1.75
CA VAL A 70 5.08 -2.09 -0.82
C VAL A 70 6.19 -1.33 -1.53
N ALA A 71 6.72 -0.26 -0.94
CA ALA A 71 7.84 0.50 -1.47
C ALA A 71 8.52 1.34 -0.39
N HIS A 72 9.62 1.99 -0.75
CA HIS A 72 10.25 3.03 0.06
C HIS A 72 10.93 4.06 -0.85
N GLY A 73 10.88 5.33 -0.46
CA GLY A 73 11.49 6.43 -1.24
C GLY A 73 13.01 6.60 -1.14
N ASP A 74 13.70 5.95 -0.20
CA ASP A 74 15.17 6.04 -0.06
C ASP A 74 15.74 4.77 0.59
N ILE A 75 16.40 3.96 -0.22
CA ILE A 75 17.28 2.89 0.25
C ILE A 75 18.66 3.15 -0.36
N ASN A 76 19.64 3.50 0.47
CA ASN A 76 20.99 3.84 0.02
C ASN A 76 21.02 4.94 -1.08
N ARG A 77 20.15 5.96 -0.95
CA ARG A 77 19.94 7.06 -1.92
C ARG A 77 19.27 6.64 -3.22
N VAL A 78 18.64 5.47 -3.25
CA VAL A 78 17.85 4.98 -4.38
C VAL A 78 16.36 5.05 -4.03
N ASP A 79 15.61 5.73 -4.88
CA ASP A 79 14.16 5.81 -4.80
C ASP A 79 13.50 4.62 -5.50
N ILE A 80 12.73 3.81 -4.78
CA ILE A 80 11.97 2.66 -5.30
C ILE A 80 10.45 2.93 -5.24
N TRP A 81 10.08 4.15 -4.86
CA TRP A 81 8.70 4.60 -4.75
C TRP A 81 8.22 5.33 -6.00
N SER A 82 8.84 6.44 -6.40
CA SER A 82 8.19 7.47 -7.23
C SER A 82 8.07 7.17 -8.73
N GLU A 83 8.72 6.11 -9.22
CA GLU A 83 8.81 5.79 -10.67
C GLU A 83 9.30 6.97 -11.54
N GLU A 84 9.95 7.95 -10.92
CA GLU A 84 10.55 9.10 -11.59
C GLU A 84 11.87 8.73 -12.28
N LYS A 85 12.39 9.62 -13.11
CA LYS A 85 13.64 9.38 -13.86
C LYS A 85 14.78 8.94 -12.92
N GLY A 86 15.25 7.72 -13.09
CA GLY A 86 16.36 7.15 -12.32
C GLY A 86 15.94 6.35 -11.08
N HIS A 87 14.64 6.05 -10.93
CA HIS A 87 14.13 5.15 -9.91
C HIS A 87 14.71 3.72 -10.01
N GLY A 88 14.73 3.03 -8.87
CA GLY A 88 14.99 1.59 -8.77
C GLY A 88 13.71 0.75 -8.90
N ARG A 89 13.83 -0.58 -8.77
CA ARG A 89 12.74 -1.54 -9.00
C ARG A 89 12.72 -2.65 -7.96
N GLN A 90 11.59 -3.33 -7.85
CA GLN A 90 11.48 -4.65 -7.22
C GLN A 90 11.32 -5.71 -8.31
N ILE A 91 12.25 -6.67 -8.37
CA ILE A 91 12.24 -7.78 -9.32
C ILE A 91 11.70 -9.01 -8.60
N ASN A 92 10.54 -9.51 -9.03
CA ASN A 92 9.96 -10.75 -8.48
C ASN A 92 10.49 -11.97 -9.26
N GLY A 93 11.07 -12.93 -8.55
CA GLY A 93 11.54 -14.20 -9.10
C GLY A 93 10.49 -15.32 -9.16
N ASP A 94 9.25 -15.02 -9.56
CA ASP A 94 8.26 -15.98 -10.11
C ASP A 94 7.04 -16.40 -9.24
N SER A 95 6.76 -15.83 -8.05
CA SER A 95 5.56 -16.26 -7.28
C SER A 95 4.92 -15.24 -6.32
N LEU A 96 3.77 -15.61 -5.72
CA LEU A 96 3.06 -14.84 -4.67
C LEU A 96 3.82 -14.79 -3.34
N ALA A 97 4.53 -15.87 -2.99
CA ALA A 97 5.54 -15.88 -1.93
C ALA A 97 6.85 -15.38 -2.54
N ALA A 98 6.92 -14.06 -2.73
CA ALA A 98 7.92 -13.47 -3.58
C ALA A 98 9.24 -13.33 -2.81
N LYS A 99 10.30 -13.94 -3.35
CA LYS A 99 11.66 -13.43 -3.15
C LYS A 99 11.83 -12.29 -4.13
N LEU A 100 11.97 -11.08 -3.61
CA LEU A 100 12.16 -9.88 -4.43
C LEU A 100 13.57 -9.35 -4.28
N ASP A 101 14.13 -8.90 -5.39
CA ASP A 101 15.37 -8.14 -5.39
C ASP A 101 15.04 -6.66 -5.59
N TRP A 102 15.50 -5.84 -4.65
CA TRP A 102 15.40 -4.39 -4.77
C TRP A 102 16.67 -3.92 -5.47
N VAL A 103 16.51 -3.32 -6.64
CA VAL A 103 17.61 -2.95 -7.52
C VAL A 103 17.59 -1.46 -7.84
N ASP A 104 18.77 -0.89 -8.11
CA ASP A 104 18.88 0.46 -8.63
C ASP A 104 18.46 0.55 -10.11
N LYS A 105 18.51 1.77 -10.69
CA LYS A 105 18.18 2.01 -12.10
C LYS A 105 19.05 1.25 -13.11
N LYS A 106 20.22 0.74 -12.69
CA LYS A 106 21.15 -0.04 -13.51
C LYS A 106 20.93 -1.55 -13.33
N GLY A 107 20.02 -1.96 -12.45
CA GLY A 107 19.78 -3.36 -12.09
C GLY A 107 20.75 -3.91 -11.05
N MET A 108 21.56 -3.05 -10.41
CA MET A 108 22.43 -3.48 -9.31
C MET A 108 21.59 -3.68 -8.06
N LYS A 109 21.71 -4.84 -7.43
CA LYS A 109 20.98 -5.19 -6.22
C LYS A 109 21.41 -4.33 -5.04
N LEU A 110 20.44 -3.94 -4.21
CA LEU A 110 20.63 -3.17 -2.98
C LEU A 110 20.37 -4.05 -1.75
N LEU A 111 19.30 -4.85 -1.82
CA LEU A 111 18.90 -5.81 -0.81
C LEU A 111 18.00 -6.87 -1.44
N SER A 112 17.71 -7.93 -0.68
CA SER A 112 16.64 -8.88 -1.00
C SER A 112 15.52 -8.80 0.02
N GLU A 113 14.31 -9.13 -0.42
CA GLU A 113 13.10 -9.17 0.39
C GLU A 113 12.47 -10.56 0.29
N THR A 114 12.04 -11.12 1.42
CA THR A 114 11.08 -12.22 1.43
C THR A 114 9.71 -11.67 1.81
N ARG A 115 8.73 -11.78 0.90
CA ARG A 115 7.34 -11.36 1.14
C ARG A 115 6.40 -12.54 1.21
N THR A 116 5.66 -12.63 2.31
CA THR A 116 4.49 -13.50 2.43
C THR A 116 3.25 -12.64 2.59
N VAL A 117 2.22 -12.95 1.79
CA VAL A 117 0.90 -12.32 1.90
C VAL A 117 -0.13 -13.40 2.15
N ARG A 118 -0.80 -13.32 3.30
CA ARG A 118 -1.96 -14.15 3.60
C ARG A 118 -3.23 -13.34 3.40
N PHE A 119 -4.25 -13.99 2.84
CA PHE A 119 -5.55 -13.38 2.66
C PHE A 119 -6.53 -13.99 3.63
N GLY A 120 -7.45 -13.18 4.13
CA GLY A 120 -8.57 -13.73 4.84
C GLY A 120 -9.82 -12.90 4.88
N GLU A 121 -10.85 -13.51 5.46
CA GLU A 121 -12.17 -12.93 5.65
C GLU A 121 -12.64 -13.32 7.06
N ALA A 122 -13.06 -12.32 7.83
CA ALA A 122 -13.59 -12.49 9.18
C ALA A 122 -14.75 -11.52 9.37
N HIS A 123 -15.91 -12.06 9.75
CA HIS A 123 -17.15 -11.29 9.84
C HIS A 123 -17.42 -10.50 8.54
N SER A 124 -17.53 -9.18 8.64
CA SER A 124 -17.75 -8.24 7.53
C SER A 124 -16.45 -7.63 6.98
N HIS A 125 -15.30 -8.25 7.24
CA HIS A 125 -13.99 -7.71 6.85
C HIS A 125 -13.19 -8.70 6.03
N ARG A 126 -12.42 -8.16 5.08
CA ARG A 126 -11.31 -8.87 4.44
C ARG A 126 -9.99 -8.27 4.90
N PHE A 127 -8.96 -9.09 4.95
CA PHE A 127 -7.65 -8.65 5.37
C PHE A 127 -6.55 -9.23 4.50
N PHE A 128 -5.48 -8.43 4.43
CA PHE A 128 -4.16 -8.86 4.02
C PHE A 128 -3.33 -8.93 5.29
N ASP A 129 -2.60 -10.02 5.47
CA ASP A 129 -1.55 -10.15 6.48
C ASP A 129 -0.21 -10.22 5.75
N PHE A 130 0.54 -9.12 5.82
CA PHE A 130 1.83 -8.95 5.19
C PHE A 130 2.94 -9.29 6.18
N THR A 131 3.79 -10.26 5.82
CA THR A 131 5.10 -10.45 6.42
C THR A 131 6.16 -10.06 5.40
N ILE A 132 6.94 -9.04 5.74
CA ILE A 132 7.99 -8.46 4.87
C ILE A 132 9.31 -8.53 5.62
N GLU A 133 10.23 -9.34 5.12
CA GLU A 133 11.56 -9.52 5.70
C GLU A 133 12.62 -8.96 4.75
N PHE A 134 13.35 -7.95 5.20
CA PHE A 134 14.46 -7.37 4.44
C PHE A 134 15.78 -8.00 4.84
N HIS A 135 16.55 -8.42 3.84
CA HIS A 135 17.89 -8.99 3.99
C HIS A 135 18.90 -8.08 3.30
N ALA A 136 19.82 -7.54 4.09
CA ALA A 136 20.95 -6.72 3.66
C ALA A 136 22.00 -7.57 2.90
N SER A 137 21.60 -8.13 1.74
CA SER A 137 22.40 -9.11 0.99
C SER A 137 23.62 -8.51 0.29
N GLU A 138 23.62 -7.20 0.06
CA GLU A 138 24.68 -6.47 -0.65
C GLU A 138 25.44 -5.49 0.27
N GLY A 139 25.45 -5.77 1.57
CA GLY A 139 26.00 -4.88 2.62
C GLY A 139 24.92 -4.00 3.25
N ASP A 140 25.33 -2.94 3.96
CA ASP A 140 24.43 -2.06 4.70
C ASP A 140 23.26 -1.54 3.83
N ALA A 141 22.04 -1.78 4.28
CA ALA A 141 20.82 -1.21 3.69
C ALA A 141 20.28 -0.09 4.61
N LYS A 142 20.50 1.17 4.21
CA LYS A 142 20.03 2.34 4.97
C LYS A 142 18.72 2.85 4.39
N PHE A 143 17.67 2.78 5.20
CA PHE A 143 16.35 3.33 4.91
C PHE A 143 16.32 4.79 5.39
N GLY A 144 16.24 5.72 4.45
CA GLY A 144 16.23 7.16 4.71
C GLY A 144 14.84 7.67 5.12
N ASP A 145 14.76 8.88 5.67
CA ASP A 145 13.46 9.53 5.91
C ASP A 145 13.01 10.26 4.64
N THR A 146 11.80 9.97 4.17
CA THR A 146 11.18 10.63 3.02
C THR A 146 9.70 10.85 3.28
N LYS A 147 9.09 11.74 2.49
CA LYS A 147 7.62 11.88 2.47
C LYS A 147 6.94 10.54 2.15
N GLU A 148 7.62 9.68 1.39
CA GLU A 148 7.24 8.36 0.89
C GLU A 148 7.84 7.20 1.72
N GLY A 149 7.92 7.34 3.05
CA GLY A 149 8.58 6.39 3.95
C GLY A 149 7.74 5.23 4.50
N GLY A 150 6.49 5.05 4.03
CA GLY A 150 5.61 3.96 4.49
C GLY A 150 5.83 2.67 3.71
N LEU A 151 6.11 1.54 4.38
CA LEU A 151 6.34 0.27 3.69
C LEU A 151 5.09 -0.22 2.95
N VAL A 152 4.01 -0.56 3.68
CA VAL A 152 2.72 -0.96 3.07
C VAL A 152 1.89 0.29 2.83
N SER A 153 1.49 0.51 1.59
CA SER A 153 0.81 1.73 1.15
C SER A 153 -0.46 1.44 0.38
N VAL A 154 -1.50 2.21 0.66
CA VAL A 154 -2.80 2.12 -0.03
C VAL A 154 -3.19 3.47 -0.63
N ARG A 155 -3.61 3.48 -1.89
CA ARG A 155 -4.20 4.63 -2.58
C ARG A 155 -5.70 4.41 -2.72
N VAL A 156 -6.46 5.06 -1.86
CA VAL A 156 -7.93 5.05 -1.92
C VAL A 156 -8.43 5.85 -3.12
N THR A 157 -9.66 5.56 -3.58
CA THR A 157 -10.32 6.30 -4.67
C THR A 157 -10.50 7.79 -4.32
N THR A 158 -10.60 8.66 -5.34
CA THR A 158 -10.75 10.12 -5.16
C THR A 158 -11.96 10.49 -4.30
N THR A 159 -13.03 9.69 -4.33
CA THR A 159 -14.24 9.95 -3.53
C THR A 159 -14.00 9.81 -2.02
N MET A 160 -13.00 9.02 -1.62
CA MET A 160 -12.59 8.87 -0.22
C MET A 160 -11.58 9.93 0.24
N ASN A 161 -11.26 10.96 -0.55
CA ASN A 161 -10.27 11.96 -0.15
C ASN A 161 -10.67 12.68 1.16
N ALA A 162 -9.82 12.63 2.18
CA ALA A 162 -10.03 13.23 3.51
C ALA A 162 -10.11 14.76 3.51
N ALA A 163 -9.49 15.42 2.54
CA ALA A 163 -9.68 16.85 2.29
C ALA A 163 -11.05 17.16 1.65
N LYS A 164 -11.88 16.14 1.41
CA LYS A 164 -13.24 16.24 0.88
C LYS A 164 -14.19 15.38 1.74
N ASN A 165 -14.58 14.21 1.26
CA ASN A 165 -15.64 13.37 1.84
C ASN A 165 -15.12 12.24 2.73
N GLY A 166 -13.80 12.05 2.81
CA GLY A 166 -13.19 11.00 3.62
C GLY A 166 -12.75 11.46 5.00
N ARG A 167 -12.10 10.52 5.69
CA ARG A 167 -11.56 10.73 7.03
C ARG A 167 -10.41 9.79 7.32
N ILE A 168 -9.33 10.32 7.88
CA ILE A 168 -8.20 9.53 8.40
C ILE A 168 -8.21 9.61 9.93
N GLU A 169 -8.00 8.49 10.60
CA GLU A 169 -7.83 8.37 12.04
C GLU A 169 -6.61 7.53 12.37
N ASN A 170 -5.97 7.78 13.51
CA ASN A 170 -4.94 6.88 14.02
C ASN A 170 -5.15 6.53 15.51
N SER A 171 -4.35 5.58 16.00
CA SER A 171 -4.42 5.08 17.38
C SER A 171 -4.14 6.09 18.49
N GLU A 172 -3.64 7.27 18.14
CA GLU A 172 -3.32 8.35 19.08
C GLU A 172 -4.45 9.40 19.15
N GLY A 173 -5.57 9.15 18.46
CA GLY A 173 -6.72 10.06 18.43
C GLY A 173 -6.53 11.26 17.51
N HIS A 174 -5.55 11.23 16.61
CA HIS A 174 -5.43 12.25 15.57
C HIS A 174 -6.42 11.97 14.46
N VAL A 175 -7.08 13.02 14.00
CA VAL A 175 -8.12 12.95 12.97
C VAL A 175 -7.81 13.98 11.89
N TYR A 176 -7.89 13.56 10.64
CA TYR A 176 -7.91 14.47 9.50
C TYR A 176 -9.18 14.25 8.67
N SER A 177 -10.05 15.26 8.65
CA SER A 177 -11.23 15.29 7.80
C SER A 177 -11.66 16.74 7.58
N ALA A 178 -11.94 17.11 6.32
CA ALA A 178 -12.46 18.43 5.99
C ALA A 178 -13.88 18.65 6.55
N ASN A 179 -14.69 17.60 6.64
CA ASN A 179 -16.11 17.68 7.03
C ASN A 179 -16.38 17.22 8.48
N GLY A 180 -15.49 16.39 9.05
CA GLY A 180 -15.65 15.81 10.39
C GLY A 180 -14.84 16.49 11.49
N GLY A 181 -14.09 17.53 11.15
CA GLY A 181 -13.12 18.15 12.04
C GLY A 181 -11.75 17.49 11.99
N THR A 182 -10.75 18.23 12.44
CA THR A 182 -9.34 17.82 12.45
C THR A 182 -8.81 17.95 13.88
N THR A 183 -8.18 16.89 14.41
CA THR A 183 -7.67 16.83 15.79
C THR A 183 -6.24 16.32 15.81
N GLY A 184 -5.44 16.82 16.76
CA GLY A 184 -4.05 16.41 16.96
C GLY A 184 -3.03 17.45 16.46
N PRO A 185 -1.74 17.27 16.81
CA PRO A 185 -0.70 18.23 16.52
C PRO A 185 -0.13 18.04 15.10
N CYS A 186 -0.15 19.12 14.30
CA CYS A 186 0.58 19.19 13.04
C CYS A 186 2.07 19.46 13.28
N THR A 187 2.93 18.93 12.41
CA THR A 187 4.34 19.33 12.31
C THR A 187 4.54 20.16 11.04
N PRO A 188 5.65 20.90 10.89
CA PRO A 188 5.93 21.59 9.63
C PRO A 188 5.90 20.66 8.41
N SER A 189 6.30 19.39 8.59
CA SER A 189 6.26 18.34 7.56
C SER A 189 4.89 17.75 7.29
N SER A 190 3.88 17.97 8.15
CA SER A 190 2.59 17.28 8.05
C SER A 190 1.60 17.97 7.12
N ALA A 191 1.96 19.10 6.50
CA ALA A 191 1.12 19.86 5.57
C ALA A 191 -0.30 20.17 6.09
N GLY A 192 -0.48 20.30 7.41
CA GLY A 192 -1.79 20.51 8.04
C GLY A 192 -2.60 19.24 8.33
N GLU A 193 -2.05 18.06 8.03
CA GLU A 193 -2.66 16.75 8.29
C GLU A 193 -2.08 16.16 9.60
N PRO A 194 -2.79 16.19 10.75
CA PRO A 194 -2.24 15.75 12.04
C PRO A 194 -1.97 14.24 12.11
N THR A 195 -2.50 13.46 11.17
CA THR A 195 -2.26 12.02 11.03
C THR A 195 -0.97 11.70 10.27
N TRP A 196 -0.39 12.66 9.52
CA TRP A 196 0.79 12.42 8.68
C TRP A 196 2.07 12.28 9.50
N GLY A 197 2.85 11.22 9.24
CA GLY A 197 4.20 11.06 9.77
C GLY A 197 4.22 10.82 11.29
N LYS A 198 3.10 10.36 11.84
CA LYS A 198 2.96 10.02 13.25
C LYS A 198 3.05 8.52 13.41
N ARG A 199 3.84 8.10 14.40
CA ARG A 199 3.83 6.74 14.91
C ARG A 199 2.44 6.42 15.44
N ALA A 200 1.86 5.34 14.96
CA ALA A 200 0.55 4.87 15.42
C ALA A 200 0.45 3.34 15.26
N ARG A 201 -0.21 2.68 16.21
CA ARG A 201 -0.45 1.22 16.17
C ARG A 201 -1.38 0.83 15.01
N TRP A 202 -2.22 1.77 14.60
CA TRP A 202 -3.08 1.62 13.44
C TRP A 202 -3.42 2.99 12.86
N VAL A 203 -3.73 2.99 11.57
CA VAL A 203 -4.32 4.12 10.85
C VAL A 203 -5.48 3.62 9.99
N THR A 204 -6.62 4.29 10.07
CA THR A 204 -7.83 3.98 9.33
C THR A 204 -8.16 5.11 8.38
N TYR A 205 -8.52 4.76 7.14
CA TYR A 205 -9.05 5.70 6.14
C TYR A 205 -10.46 5.25 5.75
N THR A 206 -11.46 6.08 6.02
CA THR A 206 -12.86 5.86 5.62
C THR A 206 -13.36 6.91 4.64
N GLY A 207 -14.43 6.58 3.94
CA GLY A 207 -15.15 7.49 3.05
C GLY A 207 -15.99 6.74 2.02
N PRO A 208 -16.70 7.47 1.15
CA PRO A 208 -17.57 6.86 0.15
C PRO A 208 -16.76 6.28 -1.02
N ALA A 209 -17.12 5.08 -1.47
CA ALA A 209 -16.70 4.46 -2.72
C ALA A 209 -17.91 3.77 -3.37
N GLU A 210 -18.14 4.01 -4.67
CA GLU A 210 -19.31 3.48 -5.41
C GLU A 210 -20.66 3.68 -4.67
N GLY A 211 -20.82 4.83 -4.00
CA GLY A 211 -22.03 5.16 -3.24
C GLY A 211 -22.20 4.45 -1.89
N LYS A 212 -21.18 3.72 -1.42
CA LYS A 212 -21.17 3.02 -0.12
C LYS A 212 -20.02 3.50 0.76
N GLU A 213 -20.25 3.56 2.06
CA GLU A 213 -19.18 3.85 3.03
C GLU A 213 -18.22 2.65 3.09
N CYS A 214 -16.93 2.91 2.83
CA CYS A 214 -15.86 1.92 2.85
C CYS A 214 -14.76 2.36 3.81
N GLY A 215 -13.93 1.40 4.23
CA GLY A 215 -12.80 1.68 5.11
C GLY A 215 -11.66 0.69 4.92
N VAL A 216 -10.45 1.19 5.09
CA VAL A 216 -9.23 0.38 5.18
C VAL A 216 -8.47 0.78 6.44
N THR A 217 -7.97 -0.21 7.16
CA THR A 217 -7.11 0.00 8.32
C THR A 217 -5.79 -0.73 8.10
N ILE A 218 -4.68 -0.02 8.28
CA ILE A 218 -3.34 -0.62 8.37
C ILE A 218 -3.01 -0.74 9.85
N LEU A 219 -2.67 -1.95 10.28
CA LEU A 219 -2.25 -2.25 11.64
C LEU A 219 -0.75 -2.56 11.64
N ASP A 220 -0.01 -1.88 12.49
CA ASP A 220 1.42 -2.14 12.69
C ASP A 220 1.60 -3.29 13.69
N HIS A 221 2.32 -4.34 13.30
CA HIS A 221 2.50 -5.51 14.15
C HIS A 221 3.43 -5.16 15.34
N PRO A 222 3.11 -5.55 16.59
CA PRO A 222 3.90 -5.17 17.77
C PRO A 222 5.34 -5.69 17.76
N GLY A 223 5.62 -6.71 16.96
CA GLY A 223 6.97 -7.24 16.74
C GLY A 223 7.80 -6.46 15.71
N ASN A 224 7.24 -5.44 15.05
CA ASN A 224 7.99 -4.66 14.06
C ASN A 224 9.07 -3.81 14.73
N LEU A 225 10.19 -3.65 14.02
CA LEU A 225 11.29 -2.83 14.49
C LEU A 225 10.81 -1.40 14.71
N ARG A 226 10.99 -0.88 15.94
CA ARG A 226 10.54 0.45 16.38
C ARG A 226 9.01 0.60 16.42
N HIS A 227 8.24 -0.46 16.67
CA HIS A 227 6.80 -0.37 16.87
C HIS A 227 6.39 0.67 17.97
N PRO A 228 5.32 1.46 17.76
CA PRO A 228 4.66 1.66 16.46
C PRO A 228 5.55 2.46 15.51
N THR A 229 5.64 2.02 14.27
CA THR A 229 6.47 2.65 13.22
C THR A 229 5.89 3.95 12.70
#